data_AF-A0A0V0R969-F1
#
_entry.id   AF-A0A0V0R969-F1
#
_cell.length_a   1.000
_cell.length_b   1.000
_cell.length_c   1.000
_cell.angle_alpha   90.00
_cell.angle_beta   90.00
_cell.angle_gamma   90.00
#
_symmetry.space_group_name_H-M   'P 1'
#
loop_
_entity.id
_entity.type
_entity.pdbx_description
1 polymer ?
#
loop_
_entity_poly.entity_id
_entity_poly.type
_entity_poly.pdbx_seq_one_letter_code
_entity_poly.pdbx_strand_id
1 'polypeptide(L)'
;MDQKKESNNDIDKVIDIDNDKNPQEAQKNDNNKNEIEIQISNSNQQGQIGKGGQARIPGAKTLQKNVNSAMKKYDPYQIPADQHIAELHQKSLRVGPPVLTSTEFCPCCARKVDREPLGINCSLHKFAYLGAGTPLFFMFIKFVILFMVILLIVTGIYNAISSAVLGDYCESDQVKEDLTEEEIQNFCEKNWITLFSLGNKADENNLMNISAILNLVACLIIMGLLQLFRYKQRQWQKELDEIDIAPDDYSVMVKNINFDFKLEQGQKYQTVLEEFLENNLFLDKDGKPQSSEVTNVNLCFKMDEFMKLRQNRKKIKQDLSLLIEKEKETGKWDSKKSKEEHEAKLKDIRTQMKEIQQKFHSSEDQEFIRKHFTGFAFVSFHTEQEKDRCLEEQKGIQYFGLTIKNKNARKFKGKNLIIKPAAKPRDVYWQNFHLSKKSILIRNTLGMLSIFPLLAICFVISYYIMKQQKDLEEDNSDGGGPIQTLLALNYDIENPATRAIARQELIEYKKNKLINKTPQDGQLNDIENKVSEKNSNTSQSNLLNKEKINKVVPF
;
A
#
# COMPACT_ATOMS: atom_id res chain seq x y z
N MET A 1 -22.79 -18.69 49.75
CA MET A 1 -23.07 -17.36 49.19
C MET A 1 -22.48 -17.22 47.80
N ASP A 2 -23.11 -17.59 46.70
CA ASP A 2 -24.09 -18.63 46.42
C ASP A 2 -23.94 -18.93 44.93
N GLN A 3 -23.96 -20.22 44.61
CA GLN A 3 -24.05 -20.71 43.24
C GLN A 3 -25.43 -20.35 42.68
N LYS A 4 -25.49 -19.84 41.45
CA LYS A 4 -26.70 -19.96 40.63
C LYS A 4 -26.36 -20.71 39.35
N LYS A 5 -26.74 -21.99 39.39
CA LYS A 5 -27.08 -22.81 38.24
C LYS A 5 -28.38 -22.27 37.64
N GLU A 6 -28.44 -22.10 36.34
CA GLU A 6 -29.69 -22.14 35.59
C GLU A 6 -29.58 -23.26 34.55
N SER A 7 -30.43 -24.26 34.77
CA SER A 7 -30.80 -25.33 33.85
C SER A 7 -32.14 -24.97 33.19
N ASN A 8 -32.46 -25.72 32.13
CA ASN A 8 -33.72 -25.78 31.38
C ASN A 8 -33.71 -24.91 30.10
N ASN A 9 -34.03 -25.40 28.89
CA ASN A 9 -35.01 -26.43 28.52
C ASN A 9 -34.56 -27.28 27.32
N ASP A 10 -34.76 -28.59 27.45
CA ASP A 10 -35.12 -29.49 26.35
C ASP A 10 -36.57 -29.22 25.94
N ILE A 11 -36.83 -28.90 24.66
CA ILE A 11 -38.11 -29.18 23.97
C ILE A 11 -37.82 -29.53 22.51
N ASP A 12 -38.15 -30.79 22.19
CA ASP A 12 -38.62 -31.39 20.95
C ASP A 12 -37.72 -31.60 19.71
N LYS A 13 -37.34 -32.88 19.60
CA LYS A 13 -37.35 -33.70 18.39
C LYS A 13 -38.64 -33.51 17.59
N VAL A 14 -38.50 -33.48 16.25
CA VAL A 14 -39.24 -34.26 15.24
C VAL A 14 -39.12 -33.51 13.90
N ILE A 15 -38.37 -34.10 12.96
CA ILE A 15 -38.75 -34.42 11.57
C ILE A 15 -37.56 -35.21 11.01
N ASP A 16 -37.66 -36.53 11.12
CA ASP A 16 -37.04 -37.47 10.19
C ASP A 16 -37.97 -37.52 8.96
N ILE A 17 -37.49 -37.11 7.78
CA ILE A 17 -38.00 -37.58 6.49
C ILE A 17 -36.82 -37.75 5.53
N ASP A 18 -36.64 -39.02 5.15
CA ASP A 18 -35.98 -39.60 3.97
C ASP A 18 -34.44 -39.56 3.84
N ASN A 19 -33.87 -40.60 4.46
CA ASN A 19 -32.86 -41.44 3.84
C ASN A 19 -33.28 -41.85 2.42
N ASP A 20 -32.57 -41.35 1.41
CA ASP A 20 -32.45 -42.07 0.14
C ASP A 20 -30.98 -42.40 -0.17
N LYS A 21 -30.72 -43.70 -0.03
CA LYS A 21 -29.72 -44.55 -0.68
C LYS A 21 -28.63 -43.84 -1.50
N ASN A 22 -27.44 -43.87 -0.91
CA ASN A 22 -26.20 -44.42 -1.48
C ASN A 22 -25.92 -44.25 -2.99
N PRO A 23 -24.95 -43.39 -3.34
CA PRO A 23 -24.11 -43.58 -4.51
C PRO A 23 -22.64 -43.79 -4.09
N GLN A 24 -22.32 -44.89 -3.41
CA GLN A 24 -20.93 -45.32 -3.14
C GLN A 24 -20.31 -46.22 -4.23
N GLU A 25 -20.88 -46.30 -5.44
CA GLU A 25 -20.31 -47.12 -6.52
C GLU A 25 -19.79 -46.35 -7.76
N ALA A 26 -19.59 -45.04 -7.66
CA ALA A 26 -18.95 -44.24 -8.74
C ALA A 26 -17.56 -43.67 -8.37
N GLN A 27 -16.94 -44.08 -7.27
CA GLN A 27 -15.62 -43.59 -6.82
C GLN A 27 -14.56 -44.68 -6.62
N LYS A 28 -14.69 -45.84 -7.28
CA LYS A 28 -13.69 -46.91 -7.22
C LYS A 28 -12.67 -46.96 -8.36
N ASN A 29 -12.74 -46.06 -9.34
CA ASN A 29 -11.84 -46.10 -10.52
C ASN A 29 -11.06 -44.81 -10.80
N ASP A 30 -10.60 -44.11 -9.75
CA ASP A 30 -9.53 -43.09 -9.87
C ASP A 30 -8.52 -43.25 -8.72
N ASN A 31 -7.87 -44.41 -8.67
CA ASN A 31 -6.68 -44.65 -7.85
C ASN A 31 -5.40 -44.21 -8.60
N ASN A 32 -5.41 -43.02 -9.20
CA ASN A 32 -4.19 -42.30 -9.54
C ASN A 32 -4.12 -41.03 -8.69
N LYS A 33 -3.84 -41.25 -7.40
CA LYS A 33 -3.39 -40.20 -6.50
C LYS A 33 -2.02 -39.74 -6.98
N ASN A 34 -2.00 -38.61 -7.68
CA ASN A 34 -0.89 -37.68 -7.54
C ASN A 34 -0.92 -37.20 -6.09
N GLU A 35 -0.08 -37.83 -5.26
CA GLU A 35 0.33 -37.26 -3.99
C GLU A 35 0.91 -35.88 -4.27
N ILE A 36 0.15 -34.83 -3.93
CA ILE A 36 0.76 -33.52 -3.69
C ILE A 36 1.56 -33.72 -2.41
N GLU A 37 2.81 -34.18 -2.54
CA GLU A 37 3.82 -34.01 -1.54
C GLU A 37 3.92 -32.50 -1.29
N ILE A 38 3.28 -32.04 -0.23
CA ILE A 38 3.66 -30.77 0.38
C ILE A 38 5.07 -31.02 0.90
N GLN A 39 6.08 -30.68 0.09
CA GLN A 39 7.44 -30.53 0.55
C GLN A 39 7.39 -29.45 1.62
N ILE A 40 7.28 -29.87 2.88
CA ILE A 40 7.66 -29.06 4.02
C ILE A 40 9.17 -28.93 3.86
N SER A 41 9.60 -27.90 3.13
CA SER A 41 10.98 -27.47 3.12
C SER A 41 11.33 -27.11 4.55
N ASN A 42 11.95 -28.07 5.24
CA ASN A 42 12.73 -27.78 6.42
C ASN A 42 13.81 -26.82 5.94
N SER A 43 13.59 -25.51 6.14
CA SER A 43 14.71 -24.60 6.24
C SER A 43 15.52 -25.09 7.42
N ASN A 44 16.53 -25.91 7.13
CA ASN A 44 17.65 -26.16 8.01
C ASN A 44 18.40 -24.84 8.17
N GLN A 45 17.79 -23.87 8.84
CA GLN A 45 18.51 -22.81 9.52
C GLN A 45 19.20 -23.44 10.75
N GLN A 46 20.11 -24.39 10.49
CA GLN A 46 21.19 -24.68 11.41
C GLN A 46 22.26 -23.61 11.16
N GLY A 47 21.93 -22.37 11.53
CA GLY A 47 22.97 -21.43 11.91
C GLY A 47 23.75 -22.07 13.06
N GLN A 48 25.08 -22.05 12.96
CA GLN A 48 26.01 -22.54 13.97
C GLN A 48 25.80 -21.78 15.28
N ILE A 49 24.77 -22.13 16.04
CA ILE A 49 24.57 -21.73 17.43
C ILE A 49 25.03 -22.91 18.26
N GLY A 50 25.93 -22.62 19.20
CA GLY A 50 26.83 -23.57 19.86
C GLY A 50 26.20 -24.82 20.47
N LYS A 51 27.10 -25.79 20.73
CA LYS A 51 26.87 -27.11 21.32
C LYS A 51 26.01 -27.06 22.60
N GLY A 52 24.69 -26.98 22.45
CA GLY A 52 23.68 -27.12 23.49
C GLY A 52 22.65 -28.16 23.05
N GLY A 53 22.30 -29.09 23.96
CA GLY A 53 21.57 -30.32 23.67
C GLY A 53 20.41 -30.17 22.67
N GLN A 54 20.52 -30.86 21.52
CA GLN A 54 19.46 -30.92 20.53
C GLN A 54 18.29 -31.74 21.08
N ALA A 55 17.20 -31.05 21.44
CA ALA A 55 15.92 -31.70 21.62
C ALA A 55 15.53 -32.40 20.31
N ARG A 56 15.23 -33.72 20.37
CA ARG A 56 14.80 -34.49 19.21
C ARG A 56 13.51 -33.88 18.67
N ILE A 57 13.59 -33.25 17.49
CA ILE A 57 12.44 -32.75 16.76
C ILE A 57 11.55 -33.96 16.43
N PRO A 58 10.25 -33.96 16.75
CA PRO A 58 9.35 -35.04 16.38
C PRO A 58 9.45 -35.30 14.87
N GLY A 59 9.53 -36.58 14.48
CA GLY A 59 9.79 -36.97 13.09
C GLY A 59 8.76 -36.39 12.11
N ALA A 60 9.22 -35.99 10.92
CA ALA A 60 8.44 -35.32 9.88
C ALA A 60 7.09 -36.01 9.56
N LYS A 61 7.03 -37.34 9.66
CA LYS A 61 5.80 -38.13 9.46
C LYS A 61 4.70 -37.80 10.48
N THR A 62 5.05 -37.60 11.76
CA THR A 62 4.10 -37.24 12.81
C THR A 62 3.54 -35.84 12.57
N LEU A 63 4.41 -34.91 12.16
CA LEU A 63 4.04 -33.55 11.80
C LEU A 63 3.02 -33.55 10.64
N GLN A 64 3.31 -34.27 9.57
CA GLN A 64 2.44 -34.36 8.39
C GLN A 64 1.09 -35.00 8.71
N LYS A 65 1.06 -36.01 9.58
CA LYS A 65 -0.20 -36.62 10.06
C LYS A 65 -1.07 -35.61 10.82
N ASN A 66 -0.47 -34.82 11.71
CA ASN A 66 -1.17 -33.80 12.48
C ASN A 66 -1.72 -32.69 11.57
N VAL A 67 -0.92 -32.21 10.61
CA VAL A 67 -1.35 -31.21 9.61
C VAL A 67 -2.51 -31.74 8.77
N ASN A 68 -2.40 -32.95 8.23
CA ASN A 68 -3.46 -33.56 7.42
C ASN A 68 -4.75 -33.77 8.22
N SER A 69 -4.64 -34.17 9.48
CA SER A 69 -5.80 -34.32 10.36
C SER A 69 -6.48 -32.98 10.65
N ALA A 70 -5.70 -31.91 10.83
CA ALA A 70 -6.22 -30.57 11.05
C ALA A 70 -6.92 -30.03 9.79
N MET A 71 -6.29 -30.16 8.62
CA MET A 71 -6.83 -29.67 7.35
C MET A 71 -8.13 -30.37 6.93
N LYS A 72 -8.31 -31.66 7.26
CA LYS A 72 -9.56 -32.38 6.97
C LYS A 72 -10.79 -31.82 7.70
N LYS A 73 -10.61 -31.15 8.84
CA LYS A 73 -11.70 -30.57 9.62
C LYS A 73 -12.10 -29.17 9.17
N TYR A 74 -11.27 -28.50 8.38
CA TYR A 74 -11.51 -27.11 7.97
C TYR A 74 -12.29 -27.05 6.67
N ASP A 75 -13.47 -26.45 6.71
CA ASP A 75 -14.20 -26.04 5.52
C ASP A 75 -14.01 -24.53 5.27
N PRO A 76 -13.20 -24.10 4.28
CA PRO A 76 -13.05 -22.69 3.92
C PRO A 76 -14.32 -22.04 3.35
N TYR A 77 -15.36 -22.84 3.13
CA TYR A 77 -16.64 -22.40 2.59
C TYR A 77 -17.78 -22.40 3.60
N GLN A 78 -17.54 -22.80 4.85
CA GLN A 78 -18.54 -22.78 5.89
C GLN A 78 -19.03 -21.35 6.15
N ILE A 79 -20.35 -21.18 6.19
CA ILE A 79 -21.02 -19.91 6.52
C ILE A 79 -22.09 -20.22 7.58
N PRO A 80 -22.02 -19.62 8.79
CA PRO A 80 -20.98 -18.72 9.26
C PRO A 80 -19.62 -19.42 9.41
N ALA A 81 -18.52 -18.65 9.35
CA ALA A 81 -17.19 -19.20 9.58
C ALA A 81 -17.03 -19.69 11.03
N ASP A 82 -16.29 -20.77 11.22
CA ASP A 82 -15.95 -21.28 12.56
C ASP A 82 -15.07 -20.26 13.31
N GLN A 83 -15.63 -19.67 14.36
CA GLN A 83 -14.96 -18.65 15.18
C GLN A 83 -13.70 -19.19 15.87
N HIS A 84 -13.73 -20.44 16.34
CA HIS A 84 -12.57 -21.03 17.01
C HIS A 84 -11.39 -21.18 16.04
N ILE A 85 -11.66 -21.62 14.81
CA ILE A 85 -10.64 -21.69 13.76
C ILE A 85 -10.11 -20.28 13.42
N ALA A 86 -10.98 -19.26 13.40
CA ALA A 86 -10.56 -17.89 13.18
C ALA A 86 -9.62 -17.37 14.29
N GLU A 87 -9.90 -17.68 15.57
CA GLU A 87 -9.04 -17.33 16.70
C GLU A 87 -7.68 -18.05 16.64
N LEU A 88 -7.67 -19.34 16.29
CA LEU A 88 -6.43 -20.09 16.07
C LEU A 88 -5.63 -19.50 14.90
N HIS A 89 -6.30 -19.12 13.80
CA HIS A 89 -5.68 -18.46 12.67
C HIS A 89 -5.04 -17.14 13.09
N GLN A 90 -5.78 -16.30 13.83
CA GLN A 90 -5.29 -15.01 14.33
C GLN A 90 -4.03 -15.18 15.20
N LYS A 91 -4.04 -16.15 16.13
CA LYS A 91 -2.86 -16.47 16.95
C LYS A 91 -1.68 -16.92 16.09
N SER A 92 -1.91 -17.80 15.12
CA SER A 92 -0.86 -18.31 14.21
C SER A 92 -0.24 -17.24 13.29
N LEU A 93 -0.95 -16.12 13.10
CA LEU A 93 -0.53 -14.96 12.30
C LEU A 93 0.19 -13.88 13.12
N ARG A 94 0.30 -14.02 14.46
CA ARG A 94 1.05 -13.07 15.28
C ARG A 94 2.51 -12.99 14.82
N VAL A 95 3.07 -11.79 14.89
CA VAL A 95 4.45 -11.53 14.50
C VAL A 95 5.38 -12.14 15.56
N GLY A 96 5.98 -13.28 15.21
CA GLY A 96 7.06 -13.90 15.96
C GLY A 96 7.55 -15.19 15.28
N PRO A 97 8.74 -15.68 15.64
CA PRO A 97 9.14 -17.02 15.27
C PRO A 97 8.18 -18.03 15.93
N PRO A 98 7.88 -19.17 15.27
CA PRO A 98 7.01 -20.17 15.85
C PRO A 98 7.68 -20.86 17.04
N VAL A 99 6.93 -21.08 18.13
CA VAL A 99 7.44 -21.80 19.30
C VAL A 99 7.69 -23.26 18.89
N LEU A 100 8.94 -23.72 18.98
CA LEU A 100 9.33 -25.05 18.49
C LEU A 100 8.61 -26.20 19.22
N THR A 101 8.28 -26.00 20.50
CA THR A 101 7.58 -26.98 21.35
C THR A 101 6.07 -27.04 21.12
N SER A 102 5.48 -26.08 20.40
CA SER A 102 4.04 -26.09 20.13
C SER A 102 3.66 -27.20 19.15
N THR A 103 2.67 -28.00 19.55
CA THR A 103 2.09 -29.10 18.76
C THR A 103 0.84 -28.70 18.00
N GLU A 104 0.28 -27.52 18.29
CA GLU A 104 -0.97 -27.06 17.69
C GLU A 104 -0.72 -26.31 16.38
N PHE A 105 -1.52 -26.66 15.36
CA PHE A 105 -1.47 -26.06 14.04
C PHE A 105 -2.83 -25.47 13.68
N CYS A 106 -2.85 -24.30 13.03
CA CYS A 106 -4.10 -23.83 12.44
C CYS A 106 -4.52 -24.82 11.35
N PRO A 107 -5.76 -25.34 11.39
CA PRO A 107 -6.25 -26.23 10.34
C PRO A 107 -6.39 -25.53 8.99
N CYS A 108 -6.42 -24.19 8.99
CA CYS A 108 -6.58 -23.34 7.82
C CYS A 108 -5.33 -23.16 6.96
N CYS A 109 -4.17 -22.99 7.60
CA CYS A 109 -2.93 -22.56 6.95
C CYS A 109 -1.72 -23.40 7.38
N ALA A 110 -1.95 -24.42 8.20
CA ALA A 110 -0.93 -25.33 8.74
C ALA A 110 0.23 -24.61 9.47
N ARG A 111 0.03 -23.38 9.93
CA ARG A 111 1.01 -22.64 10.75
C ARG A 111 0.85 -23.03 12.21
N LYS A 112 1.96 -23.08 12.94
CA LYS A 112 1.96 -23.23 14.40
C LYS A 112 1.18 -22.08 15.03
N VAL A 113 0.33 -22.41 15.99
CA VAL A 113 -0.55 -21.45 16.67
C VAL A 113 0.25 -20.55 17.60
N ASP A 114 1.21 -21.11 18.33
CA ASP A 114 2.03 -20.36 19.27
C ASP A 114 3.26 -19.71 18.62
N ARG A 115 3.49 -18.46 19.00
CA ARG A 115 4.52 -17.57 18.46
C ARG A 115 5.25 -16.90 19.62
N GLU A 116 6.57 -16.81 19.56
CA GLU A 116 7.36 -16.09 20.57
C GLU A 116 7.18 -14.58 20.37
N PRO A 117 6.81 -13.81 21.41
CA PRO A 117 6.70 -12.36 21.30
C PRO A 117 8.10 -11.74 21.07
N LEU A 118 8.19 -10.85 20.09
CA LEU A 118 9.41 -10.10 19.82
C LEU A 118 9.44 -8.81 20.66
N GLY A 119 10.50 -8.63 21.45
CA GLY A 119 10.73 -7.38 22.18
C GLY A 119 11.11 -6.22 21.26
N ILE A 120 10.83 -4.98 21.69
CA ILE A 120 11.14 -3.75 20.92
C ILE A 120 12.63 -3.63 20.59
N ASN A 121 13.49 -4.11 21.50
CA ASN A 121 14.95 -4.07 21.38
C ASN A 121 15.55 -5.35 20.79
N CYS A 122 14.77 -6.19 20.10
CA CYS A 122 15.32 -7.38 19.47
C CYS A 122 16.21 -7.05 18.26
N SER A 123 17.13 -7.96 17.94
CA SER A 123 18.02 -7.83 16.79
C SER A 123 17.22 -7.84 15.48
N LEU A 124 17.56 -6.97 14.54
CA LEU A 124 16.86 -6.86 13.25
C LEU A 124 16.85 -8.18 12.46
N HIS A 125 17.87 -9.02 12.59
CA HIS A 125 17.91 -10.36 11.97
C HIS A 125 16.76 -11.27 12.43
N LYS A 126 16.20 -11.07 13.63
CA LYS A 126 15.02 -11.83 14.07
C LYS A 126 13.77 -11.51 13.25
N PHE A 127 13.75 -10.41 12.49
CA PHE A 127 12.67 -10.09 11.55
C PHE A 127 12.95 -10.57 10.13
N ALA A 128 14.10 -11.20 9.84
CA ALA A 128 14.45 -11.64 8.49
C ALA A 128 13.42 -12.61 7.90
N TYR A 129 12.78 -13.44 8.74
CA TYR A 129 11.73 -14.39 8.30
C TYR A 129 10.46 -13.71 7.74
N LEU A 130 10.29 -12.39 7.94
CA LEU A 130 9.19 -11.61 7.35
C LEU A 130 9.53 -11.08 5.95
N GLY A 131 10.75 -11.34 5.48
CA GLY A 131 11.35 -10.76 4.29
C GLY A 131 12.18 -9.52 4.61
N ALA A 132 13.12 -9.16 3.72
CA ALA A 132 14.08 -8.07 3.93
C ALA A 132 13.43 -6.69 4.15
N GLY A 133 12.23 -6.45 3.63
CA GLY A 133 11.54 -5.15 3.74
C GLY A 133 11.25 -4.72 5.18
N THR A 134 10.84 -5.65 6.05
CA THR A 134 10.49 -5.35 7.45
C THR A 134 11.68 -4.88 8.31
N PRO A 135 12.81 -5.61 8.38
CA PRO A 135 13.99 -5.14 9.12
C PRO A 135 14.57 -3.85 8.53
N LEU A 136 14.57 -3.68 7.20
CA LEU A 136 15.02 -2.43 6.57
C LEU A 136 14.11 -1.24 6.94
N PHE A 137 12.80 -1.44 7.07
CA PHE A 137 11.88 -0.42 7.56
C PHE A 137 12.20 0.00 9.01
N PHE A 138 12.39 -0.95 9.93
CA PHE A 138 12.75 -0.61 11.31
C PHE A 138 14.13 0.04 11.42
N MET A 139 15.08 -0.35 10.57
CA MET A 139 16.36 0.34 10.44
C MET A 139 16.16 1.79 10.00
N PHE A 140 15.30 2.03 9.01
CA PHE A 140 14.94 3.37 8.56
C PHE A 140 14.31 4.19 9.69
N ILE A 141 13.38 3.63 10.47
CA ILE A 141 12.79 4.34 11.62
C ILE A 141 13.86 4.72 12.65
N LYS A 142 14.78 3.81 13.00
CA LYS A 142 15.91 4.13 13.90
C LYS A 142 16.77 5.25 13.34
N PHE A 143 17.01 5.25 12.03
CA PHE A 143 17.74 6.31 11.34
C PHE A 143 16.99 7.65 11.36
N VAL A 144 15.66 7.66 11.17
CA VAL A 144 14.84 8.89 11.26
C VAL A 144 14.88 9.47 12.67
N ILE A 145 14.81 8.64 13.71
CA ILE A 145 14.96 9.10 15.11
C ILE A 145 16.34 9.73 15.31
N LEU A 146 17.40 9.05 14.88
CA LEU A 146 18.77 9.58 14.94
C LEU A 146 18.89 10.91 14.18
N PHE A 147 18.32 10.99 12.99
CA PHE A 147 18.28 12.18 12.15
C PHE A 147 17.61 13.37 12.85
N MET A 148 16.44 13.14 13.46
CA MET A 148 15.73 14.17 14.23
C MET A 148 16.52 14.62 15.46
N VAL A 149 17.18 13.70 16.16
CA VAL A 149 18.05 14.03 17.30
C VAL A 149 19.24 14.88 16.87
N ILE A 150 19.87 14.57 15.73
CA ILE A 150 20.99 15.36 15.21
C ILE A 150 20.54 16.76 14.80
N LEU A 151 19.40 16.90 14.11
CA LEU A 151 18.82 18.21 13.80
C LEU A 151 18.51 19.01 15.07
N LEU A 152 17.91 18.36 16.06
CA LEU A 152 17.63 18.98 17.34
C LEU A 152 18.91 19.48 17.99
N ILE A 153 20.00 18.70 17.98
CA ILE A 153 21.27 19.08 18.61
C ILE A 153 21.98 20.21 17.84
N VAL A 154 22.08 20.10 16.50
CA VAL A 154 22.88 21.03 15.69
C VAL A 154 22.19 22.39 15.53
N THR A 155 20.87 22.40 15.28
CA THR A 155 20.14 23.63 14.99
C THR A 155 19.02 23.89 15.98
N GLY A 156 18.32 22.86 16.43
CA GLY A 156 17.13 22.99 17.27
C GLY A 156 17.42 23.63 18.63
N ILE A 157 18.41 23.15 19.37
CA ILE A 157 18.78 23.66 20.69
C ILE A 157 19.28 25.10 20.59
N TYR A 158 20.17 25.39 19.61
CA TYR A 158 20.65 26.75 19.40
C TYR A 158 19.50 27.71 19.07
N ASN A 159 18.60 27.32 18.16
CA ASN A 159 17.45 28.15 17.80
C ASN A 159 16.49 28.34 18.98
N ALA A 160 16.21 27.29 19.75
CA ALA A 160 15.36 27.38 20.92
C ALA A 160 15.95 28.33 21.99
N ILE A 161 17.25 28.22 22.28
CA ILE A 161 17.92 29.08 23.28
C ILE A 161 18.04 30.51 22.77
N SER A 162 18.53 30.71 21.54
CA SER A 162 18.69 32.06 20.98
C SER A 162 17.36 32.78 20.84
N SER A 163 16.28 32.11 20.42
CA SER A 163 14.96 32.71 20.38
C SER A 163 14.38 32.96 21.78
N ALA A 164 14.51 32.03 22.74
CA ALA A 164 13.85 32.16 24.04
C ALA A 164 14.58 33.06 25.04
N VAL A 165 15.91 33.12 24.98
CA VAL A 165 16.73 33.84 25.97
C VAL A 165 17.30 35.14 25.42
N LEU A 166 17.69 35.15 24.14
CA LEU A 166 18.37 36.29 23.52
C LEU A 166 17.46 37.10 22.59
N GLY A 167 16.26 36.60 22.30
CA GLY A 167 15.29 37.31 21.49
C GLY A 167 14.47 38.28 22.35
N ASP A 168 14.54 39.55 22.00
CA ASP A 168 13.79 40.64 22.63
C ASP A 168 13.05 41.49 21.59
N TYR A 169 12.81 40.98 20.38
CA TYR A 169 12.16 41.74 19.29
C TYR A 169 10.87 42.43 19.75
N CYS A 170 10.05 41.72 20.53
CA CYS A 170 8.79 42.25 21.05
C CYS A 170 8.94 43.22 22.23
N GLU A 171 10.11 43.29 22.84
CA GLU A 171 10.44 44.22 23.92
C GLU A 171 11.31 45.39 23.43
N SER A 172 11.77 45.34 22.17
CA SER A 172 12.62 46.36 21.57
C SER A 172 11.92 47.72 21.52
N ASP A 173 12.68 48.78 21.79
CA ASP A 173 12.14 50.13 21.83
C ASP A 173 11.66 50.62 20.45
N GLN A 174 12.17 50.03 19.36
CA GLN A 174 11.70 50.31 18.00
C GLN A 174 10.24 49.91 17.80
N VAL A 175 9.84 48.74 18.31
CA VAL A 175 8.44 48.30 18.24
C VAL A 175 7.54 49.15 19.16
N LYS A 176 8.09 49.68 20.26
CA LYS A 176 7.36 50.56 21.19
C LYS A 176 7.19 51.99 20.67
N GLU A 177 8.09 52.49 19.83
CA GLU A 177 7.99 53.82 19.24
C GLU A 177 6.91 53.88 18.14
N ASP A 178 6.70 52.77 17.43
CA ASP A 178 5.80 52.72 16.27
C ASP A 178 4.35 52.28 16.61
N LEU A 179 4.12 51.68 17.78
CA LEU A 179 2.82 51.09 18.17
C LEU A 179 2.36 51.53 19.56
N THR A 180 1.06 51.70 19.74
CA THR A 180 0.47 51.95 21.06
C THR A 180 0.58 50.71 21.96
N GLU A 181 0.62 50.88 23.29
CA GLU A 181 0.74 49.75 24.24
C GLU A 181 -0.33 48.65 24.02
N GLU A 182 -1.53 49.05 23.59
CA GLU A 182 -2.65 48.13 23.30
C GLU A 182 -2.43 47.36 21.98
N GLU A 183 -1.80 47.99 20.99
CA GLU A 183 -1.40 47.32 19.74
C GLU A 183 -0.23 46.35 20.00
N ILE A 184 0.71 46.69 20.87
CA ILE A 184 1.85 45.82 21.22
C ILE A 184 1.36 44.54 21.92
N GLN A 185 0.42 44.66 22.86
CA GLN A 185 -0.18 43.49 23.52
C GLN A 185 -0.88 42.56 22.53
N ASN A 186 -1.52 43.13 21.50
CA ASN A 186 -2.23 42.37 20.48
C ASN A 186 -1.32 41.80 19.39
N PHE A 187 -0.22 42.49 19.06
CA PHE A 187 0.68 42.10 17.98
C PHE A 187 1.79 41.17 18.45
N CYS A 188 2.26 41.34 19.68
CA CYS A 188 3.21 40.42 20.30
C CYS A 188 2.80 39.99 21.71
N GLU A 189 1.84 39.08 21.76
CA GLU A 189 1.60 38.28 22.95
C GLU A 189 2.80 37.36 23.19
N LYS A 190 3.49 37.55 24.32
CA LYS A 190 4.61 36.69 24.76
C LYS A 190 4.07 35.33 25.20
N ASN A 191 3.76 34.46 24.24
CA ASN A 191 3.38 33.08 24.45
C ASN A 191 4.56 32.16 24.08
N TRP A 192 4.45 30.87 24.41
CA TRP A 192 5.53 29.92 24.12
C TRP A 192 5.80 29.80 22.61
N ILE A 193 4.82 30.07 21.75
CA ILE A 193 4.96 30.01 20.30
C ILE A 193 5.82 31.18 19.82
N THR A 194 5.51 32.41 20.24
CA THR A 194 6.29 33.61 19.91
C THR A 194 7.69 33.53 20.50
N LEU A 195 7.83 33.08 21.76
CA LEU A 195 9.11 32.90 22.44
C LEU A 195 10.08 31.97 21.71
N PHE A 196 9.61 30.84 21.17
CA PHE A 196 10.44 29.91 20.40
C PHE A 196 10.43 30.17 18.89
N SER A 197 9.69 31.19 18.43
CA SER A 197 9.63 31.54 17.01
C SER A 197 10.93 32.20 16.54
N LEU A 198 11.13 32.20 15.23
CA LEU A 198 12.19 33.00 14.61
C LEU A 198 11.93 34.51 14.75
N GLY A 199 10.66 34.90 14.87
CA GLY A 199 10.24 36.30 14.96
C GLY A 199 10.79 37.02 16.19
N ASN A 200 10.95 36.31 17.32
CA ASN A 200 11.46 36.93 18.54
C ASN A 200 12.93 37.40 18.46
N LYS A 201 13.67 36.99 17.42
CA LYS A 201 15.08 37.38 17.19
C LYS A 201 15.30 38.00 15.80
N ALA A 202 14.27 38.57 15.20
CA ALA A 202 14.31 39.05 13.81
C ALA A 202 15.35 40.17 13.60
N ASP A 203 15.53 41.07 14.57
CA ASP A 203 16.48 42.20 14.46
C ASP A 203 17.94 41.82 14.70
N GLU A 204 18.17 40.64 15.27
CA GLU A 204 19.50 40.18 15.63
C GLU A 204 20.20 39.48 14.47
N ASN A 205 20.69 40.29 13.52
CA ASN A 205 21.41 39.85 12.31
C ASN A 205 22.53 38.83 12.60
N ASN A 206 23.24 39.00 13.71
CA ASN A 206 24.30 38.06 14.11
C ASN A 206 23.73 36.68 14.49
N LEU A 207 22.65 36.64 15.29
CA LEU A 207 21.99 35.39 15.68
C LEU A 207 21.38 34.68 14.46
N MET A 208 20.84 35.45 13.52
CA MET A 208 20.30 34.98 12.26
C MET A 208 21.39 34.40 11.34
N ASN A 209 22.53 35.09 11.21
CA ASN A 209 23.69 34.59 10.45
C ASN A 209 24.25 33.28 11.03
N ILE A 210 24.38 33.19 12.35
CA ILE A 210 24.83 31.95 13.01
C ILE A 210 23.82 30.81 12.76
N SER A 211 22.52 31.09 12.86
CA SER A 211 21.48 30.10 12.55
C SER A 211 21.58 29.60 11.10
N ALA A 212 21.79 30.50 10.15
CA ALA A 212 21.99 30.15 8.74
C ALA A 212 23.23 29.25 8.53
N ILE A 213 24.35 29.56 9.18
CA ILE A 213 25.56 28.74 9.14
C ILE A 213 25.30 27.36 9.76
N LEU A 214 24.65 27.28 10.92
CA LEU A 214 24.31 26.01 11.56
C LEU A 214 23.36 25.17 10.71
N ASN A 215 22.38 25.79 10.05
CA ASN A 215 21.50 25.11 9.10
C ASN A 215 22.28 24.55 7.90
N LEU A 216 23.23 25.31 7.34
CA LEU A 216 24.10 24.83 6.27
C LEU A 216 24.96 23.64 6.73
N VAL A 217 25.57 23.73 7.91
CA VAL A 217 26.36 22.64 8.52
C VAL A 217 25.48 21.41 8.76
N ALA A 218 24.28 21.58 9.29
CA ALA A 218 23.33 20.49 9.48
C ALA A 218 22.97 19.81 8.16
N CYS A 219 22.72 20.58 7.09
CA CYS A 219 22.48 20.06 5.74
C CYS A 219 23.66 19.21 5.23
N LEU A 220 24.90 19.66 5.42
CA LEU A 220 26.10 18.88 5.03
C LEU A 220 26.23 17.59 5.84
N ILE A 221 26.03 17.64 7.16
CA ILE A 221 26.03 16.46 8.05
C ILE A 221 24.96 15.47 7.59
N ILE A 222 23.74 15.95 7.34
CA ILE A 222 22.61 15.15 6.87
C ILE A 222 22.93 14.48 5.54
N MET A 223 23.47 15.22 4.57
CA MET A 223 23.86 14.67 3.29
C MET A 223 24.85 13.51 3.46
N GLY A 224 25.89 13.70 4.30
CA GLY A 224 26.85 12.65 4.63
C GLY A 224 26.20 11.42 5.29
N LEU A 225 25.35 11.64 6.30
CA LEU A 225 24.64 10.58 6.99
C LEU A 225 23.69 9.80 6.08
N LEU A 226 23.00 10.46 5.15
CA LEU A 226 22.14 9.80 4.16
C LEU A 226 22.95 8.90 3.21
N GLN A 227 24.16 9.31 2.82
CA GLN A 227 25.03 8.45 2.01
C GLN A 227 25.52 7.23 2.81
N LEU A 228 25.96 7.43 4.07
CA LEU A 228 26.37 6.35 4.96
C LEU A 228 25.23 5.37 5.24
N PHE A 229 24.04 5.89 5.50
CA PHE A 229 22.83 5.10 5.70
C PHE A 229 22.49 4.28 4.47
N ARG A 230 22.49 4.88 3.28
CA ARG A 230 22.26 4.13 2.02
C ARG A 230 23.28 3.03 1.80
N TYR A 231 24.55 3.29 2.11
CA TYR A 231 25.59 2.27 2.02
C TYR A 231 25.29 1.10 2.97
N LYS A 232 24.97 1.39 4.25
CA LYS A 232 24.61 0.36 5.24
C LYS A 232 23.34 -0.39 4.88
N GLN A 233 22.31 0.30 4.40
CA GLN A 233 21.05 -0.31 3.96
C GLN A 233 21.29 -1.33 2.84
N ARG A 234 22.17 -1.04 1.88
CA ARG A 234 22.53 -1.98 0.80
C ARG A 234 23.31 -3.19 1.31
N GLN A 235 24.20 -3.03 2.29
CA GLN A 235 24.90 -4.16 2.90
C GLN A 235 23.91 -5.10 3.60
N TRP A 236 23.04 -4.53 4.43
CA TRP A 236 22.02 -5.28 5.15
C TRP A 236 21.02 -5.95 4.22
N GLN A 237 20.65 -5.31 3.12
CA GLN A 237 19.79 -5.94 2.13
C GLN A 237 20.41 -7.23 1.58
N LYS A 238 21.70 -7.22 1.24
CA LYS A 238 22.40 -8.44 0.78
C LYS A 238 22.40 -9.54 1.85
N GLU A 239 22.77 -9.19 3.08
CA GLU A 239 22.79 -10.14 4.19
C GLU A 239 21.41 -10.73 4.48
N LEU A 240 20.34 -9.93 4.34
CA LEU A 240 18.96 -10.38 4.54
C LEU A 240 18.45 -11.22 3.37
N ASP A 241 18.80 -10.86 2.14
CA ASP A 241 18.44 -11.62 0.93
C ASP A 241 19.14 -13.00 0.95
N GLU A 242 20.39 -13.10 1.42
CA GLU A 242 21.10 -14.38 1.60
C GLU A 242 20.42 -15.32 2.61
N ILE A 243 19.64 -14.77 3.56
CA ILE A 243 18.92 -15.55 4.58
C ILE A 243 17.51 -15.95 4.08
N ASP A 244 16.90 -15.12 3.23
CA ASP A 244 15.53 -15.28 2.72
C ASP A 244 15.51 -16.08 1.41
N ILE A 245 15.68 -17.40 1.51
CA ILE A 245 15.57 -18.29 0.34
C ILE A 245 14.13 -18.25 -0.18
N ALA A 246 13.95 -17.78 -1.40
CA ALA A 246 12.66 -17.61 -2.05
C ALA A 246 12.61 -18.30 -3.44
N PRO A 247 11.41 -18.62 -3.95
CA PRO A 247 11.28 -19.33 -5.23
C PRO A 247 11.88 -18.59 -6.44
N ASP A 248 11.98 -17.27 -6.37
CA ASP A 248 12.58 -16.42 -7.40
C ASP A 248 14.11 -16.56 -7.50
N ASP A 249 14.78 -17.03 -6.46
CA ASP A 249 16.22 -17.29 -6.49
C ASP A 249 16.57 -18.42 -7.47
N TYR A 250 15.63 -19.36 -7.64
CA TYR A 250 15.75 -20.53 -8.51
C TYR A 250 15.01 -20.35 -9.84
N SER A 251 14.32 -19.23 -10.05
CA SER A 251 13.39 -19.10 -11.17
C SER A 251 13.72 -17.94 -12.10
N VAL A 252 13.54 -18.17 -13.40
CA VAL A 252 13.58 -17.12 -14.44
C VAL A 252 12.24 -16.98 -15.13
N MET A 253 11.94 -15.76 -15.56
CA MET A 253 10.79 -15.46 -16.39
C MET A 253 11.20 -15.43 -17.86
N VAL A 254 10.70 -16.38 -18.64
CA VAL A 254 10.89 -16.47 -20.08
C VAL A 254 9.72 -15.79 -20.80
N LYS A 255 10.02 -14.86 -21.71
CA LYS A 255 9.03 -14.11 -22.49
C LYS A 255 9.20 -14.34 -23.98
N ASN A 256 8.17 -13.98 -24.74
CA ASN A 256 8.14 -14.03 -26.20
C ASN A 256 8.24 -15.48 -26.74
N ILE A 257 7.64 -16.42 -26.01
CA ILE A 257 7.59 -17.83 -26.40
C ILE A 257 6.62 -17.96 -27.57
N ASN A 258 7.06 -18.60 -28.66
CA ASN A 258 6.21 -18.83 -29.83
C ASN A 258 5.21 -19.95 -29.54
N PHE A 259 3.91 -19.70 -29.64
CA PHE A 259 2.85 -20.69 -29.47
C PHE A 259 2.07 -20.99 -30.76
N ASP A 260 2.47 -20.37 -31.87
CA ASP A 260 1.81 -20.51 -33.18
C ASP A 260 2.40 -21.68 -34.01
N PHE A 261 2.67 -22.82 -33.38
CA PHE A 261 3.21 -24.00 -34.09
C PHE A 261 2.37 -25.26 -33.81
N LYS A 262 2.45 -26.24 -34.72
CA LYS A 262 1.78 -27.54 -34.59
C LYS A 262 2.56 -28.44 -33.65
N LEU A 263 1.91 -28.90 -32.58
CA LEU A 263 2.43 -29.94 -31.71
C LEU A 263 2.20 -31.30 -32.38
N GLU A 264 3.11 -32.25 -32.16
CA GLU A 264 2.89 -33.63 -32.57
C GLU A 264 1.84 -34.27 -31.64
N GLN A 265 1.12 -35.28 -32.14
CA GLN A 265 0.04 -35.90 -31.38
C GLN A 265 0.56 -36.47 -30.04
N GLY A 266 -0.06 -36.05 -28.93
CA GLY A 266 0.29 -36.49 -27.58
C GLY A 266 1.42 -35.72 -26.88
N GLN A 267 2.10 -34.79 -27.58
CA GLN A 267 3.12 -33.96 -26.93
C GLN A 267 2.49 -32.81 -26.13
N LYS A 268 2.91 -32.69 -24.87
CA LYS A 268 2.58 -31.52 -24.04
C LYS A 268 3.49 -30.36 -24.41
N TYR A 269 2.90 -29.17 -24.55
CA TYR A 269 3.66 -27.96 -24.85
C TYR A 269 4.73 -27.64 -23.80
N GLN A 270 4.42 -27.93 -22.53
CA GLN A 270 5.35 -27.75 -21.41
C GLN A 270 6.63 -28.57 -21.62
N THR A 271 6.49 -29.86 -21.96
CA THR A 271 7.61 -30.78 -22.18
C THR A 271 8.46 -30.39 -23.37
N VAL A 272 7.85 -29.94 -24.47
CA VAL A 272 8.59 -29.45 -25.66
C VAL A 272 9.39 -28.18 -25.33
N LEU A 273 8.85 -27.32 -24.47
CA LEU A 273 9.55 -26.11 -24.03
C LEU A 273 10.68 -26.46 -23.04
N GLU A 274 10.43 -27.37 -22.12
CA GLU A 274 11.40 -27.89 -21.15
C GLU A 274 12.60 -28.52 -21.87
N GLU A 275 12.37 -29.51 -22.74
CA GLU A 275 13.41 -30.16 -23.54
C GLU A 275 14.22 -29.15 -24.36
N PHE A 276 13.56 -28.14 -24.93
CA PHE A 276 14.27 -27.08 -25.64
C PHE A 276 15.19 -26.30 -24.70
N LEU A 277 14.71 -25.91 -23.52
CA LEU A 277 15.49 -25.14 -22.56
C LEU A 277 16.67 -25.97 -22.06
N GLU A 278 16.46 -27.21 -21.63
CA GLU A 278 17.52 -28.11 -21.16
C GLU A 278 18.64 -28.26 -22.19
N ASN A 279 18.29 -28.36 -23.48
CA ASN A 279 19.25 -28.59 -24.56
C ASN A 279 19.83 -27.32 -25.19
N ASN A 280 19.27 -26.13 -24.96
CA ASN A 280 19.68 -24.92 -25.70
C ASN A 280 19.96 -23.71 -24.83
N LEU A 281 19.68 -23.76 -23.52
CA LEU A 281 19.86 -22.59 -22.65
C LEU A 281 21.33 -22.24 -22.52
N PHE A 282 22.15 -23.24 -22.15
CA PHE A 282 23.56 -23.11 -21.85
C PHE A 282 24.41 -23.57 -23.03
N LEU A 283 25.44 -22.78 -23.35
CA LEU A 283 26.53 -23.24 -24.20
C LEU A 283 27.81 -23.38 -23.38
N ASP A 284 28.60 -24.38 -23.71
CA ASP A 284 29.98 -24.46 -23.26
C ASP A 284 30.86 -23.41 -23.96
N LYS A 285 32.14 -23.35 -23.58
CA LYS A 285 33.12 -22.43 -24.17
C LYS A 285 33.33 -22.65 -25.68
N ASP A 286 33.03 -23.86 -26.17
CA ASP A 286 33.17 -24.26 -27.56
C ASP A 286 31.87 -24.00 -28.36
N GLY A 287 30.84 -23.45 -27.72
CA GLY A 287 29.55 -23.20 -28.33
C GLY A 287 28.66 -24.44 -28.49
N LYS A 288 28.97 -25.55 -27.81
CA LYS A 288 28.13 -26.75 -27.75
C LYS A 288 27.13 -26.65 -26.61
N PRO A 289 25.92 -27.20 -26.79
CA PRO A 289 24.92 -27.19 -25.74
C PRO A 289 25.36 -28.00 -24.52
N GLN A 290 25.23 -27.39 -23.34
CA GLN A 290 25.41 -28.05 -22.05
C GLN A 290 24.04 -28.29 -21.44
N SER A 291 23.72 -29.55 -21.12
CA SER A 291 22.47 -29.91 -20.46
C SER A 291 22.42 -29.30 -19.06
N SER A 292 21.29 -28.70 -18.70
CA SER A 292 20.94 -28.34 -17.33
C SER A 292 19.59 -28.95 -17.01
N GLU A 293 19.40 -29.29 -15.75
CA GLU A 293 18.18 -29.90 -15.26
C GLU A 293 17.14 -28.80 -14.98
N VAL A 294 16.13 -28.71 -15.85
CA VAL A 294 14.99 -27.84 -15.60
C VAL A 294 14.03 -28.60 -14.69
N THR A 295 13.79 -28.08 -13.49
CA THR A 295 12.94 -28.78 -12.51
C THR A 295 11.46 -28.63 -12.84
N ASN A 296 11.06 -27.45 -13.32
CA ASN A 296 9.65 -27.19 -13.63
C ASN A 296 9.50 -26.01 -14.61
N VAL A 297 8.51 -26.11 -15.50
CA VAL A 297 8.11 -25.05 -16.42
C VAL A 297 6.64 -24.70 -16.22
N ASN A 298 6.39 -23.55 -15.58
CA ASN A 298 5.04 -23.05 -15.31
C ASN A 298 4.58 -22.06 -16.40
N LEU A 299 3.66 -22.50 -17.26
CA LEU A 299 3.08 -21.68 -18.32
C LEU A 299 2.12 -20.62 -17.75
N CYS A 300 2.16 -19.40 -18.31
CA CYS A 300 1.27 -18.32 -17.89
C CYS A 300 0.08 -18.16 -18.85
N PHE A 301 -1.13 -18.26 -18.33
CA PHE A 301 -2.37 -18.13 -19.09
C PHE A 301 -3.14 -16.84 -18.77
N LYS A 302 -4.03 -16.43 -19.67
CA LYS A 302 -4.98 -15.32 -19.46
C LYS A 302 -5.95 -15.69 -18.35
N MET A 303 -6.00 -14.85 -17.32
CA MET A 303 -6.80 -15.11 -16.11
C MET A 303 -8.18 -14.44 -16.13
N ASP A 304 -8.56 -13.73 -17.20
CA ASP A 304 -9.75 -12.86 -17.21
C ASP A 304 -11.05 -13.63 -16.92
N GLU A 305 -11.23 -14.80 -17.55
CA GLU A 305 -12.40 -15.66 -17.36
C GLU A 305 -12.47 -16.20 -15.92
N PHE A 306 -11.35 -16.72 -15.42
CA PHE A 306 -11.25 -17.21 -14.05
C PHE A 306 -11.50 -16.09 -13.02
N MET A 307 -11.01 -14.88 -13.29
CA MET A 307 -11.23 -13.71 -12.44
C MET A 307 -12.70 -13.25 -12.45
N LYS A 308 -13.40 -13.31 -13.60
CA LYS A 308 -14.85 -13.06 -13.68
C LYS A 308 -15.63 -14.06 -12.83
N LEU A 309 -15.32 -15.36 -12.94
CA LEU A 309 -15.93 -16.40 -12.10
C LEU A 309 -15.66 -16.16 -10.61
N ARG A 310 -14.44 -15.78 -10.24
CA ARG A 310 -14.08 -15.46 -8.86
C ARG A 310 -14.85 -14.24 -8.32
N GLN A 311 -15.03 -13.19 -9.14
CA GLN A 311 -15.82 -12.02 -8.78
C GLN A 311 -17.31 -12.39 -8.63
N ASN A 312 -17.86 -13.17 -9.54
CA ASN A 312 -19.25 -13.66 -9.45
C ASN A 312 -19.45 -14.49 -8.19
N ARG A 313 -18.51 -15.39 -7.87
CA ARG A 313 -18.52 -16.16 -6.63
C ARG A 313 -18.52 -15.26 -5.38
N LYS A 314 -17.75 -14.17 -5.40
CA LYS A 314 -17.71 -13.21 -4.28
C LYS A 314 -19.05 -12.50 -4.10
N LYS A 315 -19.66 -12.03 -5.20
CA LYS A 315 -20.98 -11.38 -5.17
C LYS A 315 -22.05 -12.30 -4.58
N ILE A 316 -22.18 -13.52 -5.11
CA ILE A 316 -23.16 -14.51 -4.64
C ILE A 316 -22.93 -14.85 -3.16
N LYS A 317 -21.68 -14.92 -2.70
CA LYS A 317 -21.37 -15.12 -1.28
C LYS A 317 -21.80 -13.92 -0.41
N GLN A 318 -21.60 -12.69 -0.89
CA GLN A 318 -22.04 -11.49 -0.19
C GLN A 318 -23.57 -11.44 -0.09
N ASP A 319 -24.26 -11.74 -1.19
CA ASP A 319 -25.72 -11.82 -1.22
C ASP A 319 -26.22 -12.89 -0.23
N LEU A 320 -25.59 -14.07 -0.22
CA LEU A 320 -25.90 -15.14 0.73
C LEU A 320 -25.66 -14.73 2.18
N SER A 321 -24.57 -14.00 2.48
CA SER A 321 -24.32 -13.52 3.84
C SER A 321 -25.37 -12.50 4.31
N LEU A 322 -25.81 -11.60 3.42
CA LEU A 322 -26.86 -10.62 3.72
C LEU A 322 -28.21 -11.30 3.96
N LEU A 323 -28.52 -12.37 3.23
CA LEU A 323 -29.74 -13.16 3.46
C LEU A 323 -29.72 -13.83 4.83
N ILE A 324 -28.59 -14.42 5.23
CA ILE A 324 -28.42 -15.06 6.55
C ILE A 324 -28.51 -14.02 7.68
N GLU A 325 -27.98 -12.82 7.47
CA GLU A 325 -28.06 -11.73 8.46
C GLU A 325 -29.49 -11.24 8.66
N LYS A 326 -30.23 -10.98 7.57
CA LYS A 326 -31.66 -10.63 7.63
C LYS A 326 -32.52 -11.70 8.29
N GLU A 327 -32.18 -12.96 8.08
CA GLU A 327 -32.86 -14.09 8.71
C GLU A 327 -32.67 -14.08 10.23
N LYS A 328 -31.44 -13.82 10.70
CA LYS A 328 -31.15 -13.68 12.14
C LYS A 328 -31.90 -12.50 12.77
N GLU A 329 -32.05 -11.39 12.05
CA GLU A 329 -32.78 -10.22 12.53
C GLU A 329 -34.29 -10.43 12.58
N THR A 330 -34.86 -11.08 11.56
CA THR A 330 -36.32 -11.20 11.41
C THR A 330 -36.90 -12.44 12.07
N GLY A 331 -36.10 -13.46 12.36
CA GLY A 331 -36.53 -14.73 12.93
C GLY A 331 -37.51 -15.54 12.06
N LYS A 332 -37.77 -15.12 10.82
CA LYS A 332 -38.68 -15.79 9.88
C LYS A 332 -37.90 -16.36 8.71
N TRP A 333 -37.94 -17.69 8.58
CA TRP A 333 -37.33 -18.43 7.49
C TRP A 333 -38.23 -18.44 6.24
N ASP A 334 -38.29 -17.33 5.50
CA ASP A 334 -39.09 -17.26 4.25
C ASP A 334 -38.24 -17.52 2.99
N SER A 335 -36.97 -17.92 3.15
CA SER A 335 -35.99 -17.90 2.04
C SER A 335 -35.31 -19.23 1.69
N LYS A 336 -35.86 -20.39 2.12
CA LYS A 336 -35.27 -21.72 1.81
C LYS A 336 -34.91 -21.87 0.32
N LYS A 337 -35.83 -21.46 -0.55
CA LYS A 337 -35.67 -21.47 -2.00
C LYS A 337 -34.52 -20.57 -2.49
N SER A 338 -34.34 -19.40 -1.87
CA SER A 338 -33.24 -18.47 -2.21
C SER A 338 -31.89 -19.06 -1.81
N LYS A 339 -31.78 -19.68 -0.63
CA LYS A 339 -30.53 -20.30 -0.16
C LYS A 339 -30.10 -21.45 -1.07
N GLU A 340 -31.00 -22.37 -1.37
CA GLU A 340 -30.73 -23.51 -2.27
C GLU A 340 -30.30 -23.04 -3.67
N GLU A 341 -30.91 -21.97 -4.19
CA GLU A 341 -30.54 -21.38 -5.48
C GLU A 341 -29.11 -20.80 -5.46
N HIS A 342 -28.74 -20.06 -4.40
CA HIS A 342 -27.38 -19.51 -4.27
C HIS A 342 -26.33 -20.62 -4.09
N GLU A 343 -26.64 -21.67 -3.34
CA GLU A 343 -25.77 -22.83 -3.17
C GLU A 343 -25.57 -23.60 -4.48
N ALA A 344 -26.62 -23.80 -5.26
CA ALA A 344 -26.54 -24.40 -6.59
C ALA A 344 -25.65 -23.58 -7.54
N LYS A 345 -25.83 -22.24 -7.57
CA LYS A 345 -24.97 -21.32 -8.34
C LYS A 345 -23.51 -21.35 -7.89
N LEU A 346 -23.25 -21.43 -6.58
CA LEU A 346 -21.90 -21.57 -6.05
C LEU A 346 -21.25 -22.90 -6.45
N LYS A 347 -22.02 -23.99 -6.48
CA LYS A 347 -21.56 -25.30 -6.93
C LYS A 347 -21.19 -25.27 -8.42
N ASP A 348 -22.04 -24.71 -9.27
CA ASP A 348 -21.79 -24.54 -10.70
C ASP A 348 -20.51 -23.73 -10.98
N ILE A 349 -20.37 -22.55 -10.37
CA ILE A 349 -19.16 -21.72 -10.51
C ILE A 349 -17.90 -22.48 -10.05
N ARG A 350 -17.99 -23.28 -8.98
CA ARG A 350 -16.84 -24.11 -8.54
C ARG A 350 -16.47 -25.16 -9.57
N THR A 351 -17.45 -25.80 -10.21
CA THR A 351 -17.21 -26.77 -11.28
C THR A 351 -16.52 -26.09 -12.46
N GLN A 352 -17.03 -24.96 -12.94
CA GLN A 352 -16.43 -24.19 -14.04
C GLN A 352 -14.99 -23.73 -13.70
N MET A 353 -14.75 -23.25 -12.48
CA MET A 353 -13.40 -22.90 -12.03
C MET A 353 -12.44 -24.10 -12.04
N LYS A 354 -12.91 -25.29 -11.62
CA LYS A 354 -12.12 -26.52 -11.64
C LYS A 354 -11.82 -26.98 -13.06
N GLU A 355 -12.78 -26.90 -13.96
CA GLU A 355 -12.58 -27.25 -15.38
C GLU A 355 -11.52 -26.35 -16.03
N ILE A 356 -11.59 -25.04 -15.81
CA ILE A 356 -10.57 -24.10 -16.30
C ILE A 356 -9.20 -24.42 -15.70
N GLN A 357 -9.13 -24.71 -14.40
CA GLN A 357 -7.89 -25.08 -13.74
C GLN A 357 -7.30 -26.39 -14.27
N GLN A 358 -8.15 -27.39 -14.54
CA GLN A 358 -7.72 -28.65 -15.14
C GLN A 358 -7.18 -28.43 -16.56
N LYS A 359 -7.80 -27.55 -17.35
CA LYS A 359 -7.30 -27.14 -18.67
C LYS A 359 -5.95 -26.42 -18.59
N PHE A 360 -5.70 -25.62 -17.54
CA PHE A 360 -4.36 -25.04 -17.30
C PHE A 360 -3.30 -26.09 -16.99
N HIS A 361 -3.66 -27.17 -16.26
CA HIS A 361 -2.72 -28.22 -15.91
C HIS A 361 -2.48 -29.24 -17.02
N SER A 362 -3.49 -29.60 -17.81
CA SER A 362 -3.33 -30.63 -18.85
C SER A 362 -2.36 -30.19 -19.94
N SER A 363 -2.41 -28.92 -20.38
CA SER A 363 -1.55 -28.37 -21.45
C SER A 363 -1.50 -29.20 -22.75
N GLU A 364 -2.51 -30.04 -22.97
CA GLU A 364 -2.63 -30.94 -24.14
C GLU A 364 -3.45 -30.30 -25.27
N ASP A 365 -4.42 -29.45 -24.92
CA ASP A 365 -5.30 -28.80 -25.90
C ASP A 365 -4.59 -27.62 -26.57
N GLN A 366 -4.22 -27.81 -27.83
CA GLN A 366 -3.53 -26.81 -28.64
C GLN A 366 -4.41 -25.57 -28.91
N GLU A 367 -5.72 -25.74 -29.08
CA GLU A 367 -6.63 -24.62 -29.30
C GLU A 367 -6.72 -23.75 -28.04
N PHE A 368 -6.80 -24.41 -26.89
CA PHE A 368 -6.75 -23.73 -25.59
C PHE A 368 -5.45 -22.95 -25.39
N ILE A 369 -4.29 -23.55 -25.70
CA ILE A 369 -2.99 -22.86 -25.63
C ILE A 369 -2.97 -21.65 -26.54
N ARG A 370 -3.37 -21.77 -27.81
CA ARG A 370 -3.39 -20.64 -28.75
C ARG A 370 -4.25 -19.48 -28.28
N LYS A 371 -5.38 -19.78 -27.63
CA LYS A 371 -6.33 -18.76 -27.17
C LYS A 371 -5.91 -18.11 -25.85
N HIS A 372 -5.42 -18.90 -24.90
CA HIS A 372 -5.24 -18.50 -23.50
C HIS A 372 -3.78 -18.32 -23.08
N PHE A 373 -2.80 -18.92 -23.76
CA PHE A 373 -1.40 -18.74 -23.39
C PHE A 373 -0.94 -17.32 -23.69
N THR A 374 -0.15 -16.75 -22.76
CA THR A 374 0.28 -15.34 -22.85
C THR A 374 1.63 -15.17 -23.54
N GLY A 375 2.36 -16.26 -23.82
CA GLY A 375 3.74 -16.20 -24.30
C GLY A 375 4.78 -15.98 -23.20
N PHE A 376 4.39 -16.19 -21.94
CA PHE A 376 5.26 -16.11 -20.75
C PHE A 376 5.28 -17.46 -20.03
N ALA A 377 6.45 -17.83 -19.49
CA ALA A 377 6.60 -18.98 -18.62
C ALA A 377 7.59 -18.65 -17.48
N PHE A 378 7.39 -19.28 -16.33
CA PHE A 378 8.38 -19.32 -15.26
C PHE A 378 9.10 -20.66 -15.31
N VAL A 379 10.42 -20.62 -15.36
CA VAL A 379 11.27 -21.81 -15.44
C VAL A 379 12.08 -21.85 -14.15
N SER A 380 11.97 -22.95 -13.42
CA SER A 380 12.69 -23.17 -12.17
C SER A 380 13.82 -24.18 -12.38
N PHE A 381 14.98 -23.87 -11.82
CA PHE A 381 16.19 -24.69 -11.85
C PHE A 381 16.40 -25.40 -10.51
N HIS A 382 17.27 -26.40 -10.51
CA HIS A 382 17.65 -27.09 -9.29
C HIS A 382 18.49 -26.19 -8.38
N THR A 383 19.37 -25.36 -8.97
CA THR A 383 20.30 -24.50 -8.22
C THR A 383 20.20 -23.02 -8.60
N GLU A 384 20.50 -22.13 -7.64
CA GLU A 384 20.60 -20.68 -7.88
C GLU A 384 21.71 -20.34 -8.90
N GLN A 385 22.80 -21.12 -8.89
CA GLN A 385 23.93 -20.94 -9.81
C GLN A 385 23.53 -21.15 -11.28
N GLU A 386 22.69 -22.14 -11.57
CA GLU A 386 22.16 -22.37 -12.92
C GLU A 386 21.28 -21.22 -13.38
N LYS A 387 20.40 -20.73 -12.50
CA LYS A 387 19.58 -19.55 -12.74
C LYS A 387 20.46 -18.34 -13.05
N ASP A 388 21.50 -18.08 -12.26
CA ASP A 388 22.36 -16.92 -12.46
C ASP A 388 23.19 -17.03 -13.73
N ARG A 389 23.74 -18.22 -14.02
CA ARG A 389 24.41 -18.51 -15.29
C ARG A 389 23.48 -18.26 -16.48
N CYS A 390 22.23 -18.69 -16.39
CA CYS A 390 21.22 -18.47 -17.43
C CYS A 390 20.99 -16.98 -17.67
N LEU A 391 20.91 -16.18 -16.59
CA LEU A 391 20.77 -14.73 -16.70
C LEU A 391 22.01 -14.06 -17.27
N GLU A 392 23.21 -14.53 -16.91
CA GLU A 392 24.48 -14.00 -17.41
C GLU A 392 24.68 -14.22 -18.90
N GLU A 393 24.35 -15.41 -19.43
CA GLU A 393 24.41 -15.68 -20.88
C GLU A 393 23.47 -14.77 -21.69
N GLN A 394 22.41 -14.26 -21.03
CA GLN A 394 21.43 -13.36 -21.65
C GLN A 394 21.76 -11.87 -21.48
N LYS A 395 22.65 -11.49 -20.55
CA LYS A 395 23.10 -10.10 -20.37
C LYS A 395 23.82 -9.64 -21.64
N GLY A 396 23.14 -8.87 -22.48
CA GLY A 396 23.79 -8.11 -23.53
C GLY A 396 24.70 -7.03 -22.95
N ILE A 397 25.68 -6.57 -23.72
CA ILE A 397 26.50 -5.42 -23.34
C ILE A 397 25.60 -4.18 -23.27
N GLN A 398 25.32 -3.71 -22.05
CA GLN A 398 24.67 -2.42 -21.83
C GLN A 398 25.74 -1.34 -21.76
N TYR A 399 25.78 -0.47 -22.78
CA TYR A 399 26.65 0.71 -22.78
C TYR A 399 25.75 1.94 -22.80
N PHE A 400 25.87 2.83 -21.80
CA PHE A 400 25.06 4.06 -21.67
C PHE A 400 23.53 3.85 -21.81
N GLY A 401 22.98 2.76 -21.26
CA GLY A 401 21.54 2.46 -21.33
C GLY A 401 21.04 1.98 -22.70
N LEU A 402 21.88 2.01 -23.74
CA LEU A 402 21.59 1.36 -25.02
C LEU A 402 21.97 -0.12 -24.89
N THR A 403 20.96 -0.98 -24.94
CA THR A 403 21.17 -2.43 -24.93
C THR A 403 21.51 -2.86 -26.35
N ILE A 404 22.79 -3.12 -26.63
CA ILE A 404 23.21 -3.72 -27.90
C ILE A 404 22.58 -5.11 -27.97
N LYS A 405 21.92 -5.44 -29.09
CA LYS A 405 21.26 -6.74 -29.28
C LYS A 405 22.24 -7.86 -28.98
N ASN A 406 21.88 -8.72 -28.02
CA ASN A 406 22.64 -9.92 -27.72
C ASN A 406 22.61 -10.83 -28.96
N LYS A 407 23.80 -11.11 -29.53
CA LYS A 407 23.94 -12.04 -30.67
C LYS A 407 23.55 -13.48 -30.28
N ASN A 408 23.59 -13.80 -28.99
CA ASN A 408 23.29 -15.13 -28.45
C ASN A 408 21.83 -15.27 -28.00
N ALA A 409 20.91 -14.45 -28.54
CA ALA A 409 19.49 -14.58 -28.27
C ALA A 409 19.00 -15.97 -28.74
N ARG A 410 18.55 -16.80 -27.79
CA ARG A 410 18.04 -18.14 -28.09
C ARG A 410 16.74 -18.04 -28.87
N LYS A 411 16.62 -18.81 -29.96
CA LYS A 411 15.42 -18.86 -30.79
C LYS A 411 14.61 -20.10 -30.49
N PHE A 412 13.43 -19.92 -29.93
CA PHE A 412 12.46 -21.00 -29.81
C PHE A 412 11.47 -20.92 -30.98
N LYS A 413 11.49 -21.93 -31.86
CA LYS A 413 10.62 -22.02 -33.04
C LYS A 413 10.57 -20.69 -33.82
N GLY A 414 11.75 -20.11 -34.08
CA GLY A 414 11.93 -18.89 -34.87
C GLY A 414 11.77 -17.55 -34.12
N LYS A 415 11.23 -17.52 -32.89
CA LYS A 415 11.15 -16.29 -32.09
C LYS A 415 12.27 -16.24 -31.05
N ASN A 416 12.90 -15.07 -30.90
CA ASN A 416 13.92 -14.85 -29.86
C ASN A 416 13.26 -14.84 -28.47
N LEU A 417 13.72 -15.70 -27.57
CA LEU A 417 13.31 -15.68 -26.17
C LEU A 417 13.92 -14.47 -25.46
N ILE A 418 13.19 -13.94 -24.47
CA ILE A 418 13.69 -12.91 -23.57
C ILE A 418 13.60 -13.47 -22.16
N ILE A 419 14.75 -13.75 -21.56
CA ILE A 419 14.84 -14.30 -20.21
C ILE A 419 15.14 -13.15 -19.25
N LYS A 420 14.41 -13.09 -18.14
CA LYS A 420 14.58 -12.10 -17.07
C LYS A 420 14.58 -12.82 -15.72
N PRO A 421 15.16 -12.23 -14.66
CA PRO A 421 14.93 -12.74 -13.31
C PRO A 421 13.42 -12.81 -13.04
N ALA A 422 12.97 -13.89 -12.41
CA ALA A 422 11.60 -13.95 -11.93
C ALA A 422 11.41 -12.93 -10.79
N ALA A 423 10.19 -12.42 -10.65
CA ALA A 423 9.83 -11.67 -9.45
C ALA A 423 9.26 -12.65 -8.42
N LYS A 424 9.31 -12.28 -7.13
CA LYS A 424 8.61 -13.03 -6.07
C LYS A 424 7.15 -13.29 -6.49
N PRO A 425 6.58 -14.47 -6.23
CA PRO A 425 5.22 -14.81 -6.70
C PRO A 425 4.13 -13.80 -6.31
N ARG A 426 4.31 -13.09 -5.19
CA ARG A 426 3.40 -12.04 -4.71
C ARG A 426 3.54 -10.73 -5.48
N ASP A 427 4.70 -10.46 -6.05
CA ASP A 427 5.02 -9.24 -6.78
C ASP A 427 4.69 -9.37 -8.28
N VAL A 428 4.37 -10.59 -8.73
CA VAL A 428 3.91 -10.85 -10.09
C VAL A 428 2.49 -10.32 -10.27
N TYR A 429 2.35 -9.27 -11.08
CA TYR A 429 1.04 -8.79 -11.53
C TYR A 429 0.48 -9.70 -12.63
N TRP A 430 -0.10 -10.84 -12.24
CA TRP A 430 -0.64 -11.86 -13.16
C TRP A 430 -1.62 -11.31 -14.21
N GLN A 431 -2.36 -10.27 -13.84
CA GLN A 431 -3.32 -9.58 -14.72
C GLN A 431 -2.63 -8.86 -15.88
N ASN A 432 -1.34 -8.54 -15.79
CA ASN A 432 -0.64 -7.77 -16.82
C ASN A 432 -0.03 -8.65 -17.93
N PHE A 433 -0.03 -9.98 -17.79
CA PHE A 433 0.60 -10.85 -18.79
C PHE A 433 -0.09 -10.85 -20.16
N HIS A 434 -1.39 -10.51 -20.23
CA HIS A 434 -2.10 -10.40 -21.49
C HIS A 434 -1.89 -9.04 -22.19
N LEU A 435 -1.27 -8.06 -21.51
CA LEU A 435 -1.12 -6.72 -22.06
C LEU A 435 -0.01 -6.69 -23.11
N SER A 436 -0.35 -6.09 -24.26
CA SER A 436 0.65 -5.82 -25.28
C SER A 436 1.64 -4.74 -24.82
N LYS A 437 2.87 -4.76 -25.36
CA LYS A 437 3.86 -3.71 -25.05
C LYS A 437 3.35 -2.30 -25.38
N LYS A 438 2.53 -2.16 -26.42
CA LYS A 438 1.92 -0.89 -26.83
C LYS A 438 0.95 -0.38 -25.77
N SER A 439 0.09 -1.24 -25.22
CA SER A 439 -0.86 -0.82 -24.18
C SER A 439 -0.16 -0.46 -22.88
N ILE A 440 0.92 -1.16 -22.51
CA ILE A 440 1.75 -0.79 -21.35
C ILE A 440 2.38 0.59 -21.56
N LEU A 441 2.96 0.85 -22.74
CA LEU A 441 3.56 2.15 -23.05
C LEU A 441 2.51 3.27 -22.98
N ILE A 442 1.35 3.09 -23.60
CA ILE A 442 0.26 4.08 -23.59
C ILE A 442 -0.20 4.38 -22.16
N ARG A 443 -0.39 3.35 -21.32
CA ARG A 443 -0.79 3.53 -19.91
C ARG A 443 0.26 4.29 -19.11
N ASN A 444 1.54 3.96 -19.29
CA ASN A 444 2.63 4.65 -18.62
C ASN A 444 2.72 6.11 -19.06
N THR A 445 2.61 6.38 -20.36
CA THR A 445 2.60 7.75 -20.89
C THR A 445 1.40 8.53 -20.37
N LEU A 446 0.20 7.94 -20.35
CA LEU A 446 -1.00 8.58 -19.81
C LEU A 446 -0.86 8.85 -18.30
N GLY A 447 -0.32 7.91 -17.54
CA GLY A 447 -0.03 8.08 -16.12
C GLY A 447 0.97 9.22 -15.86
N MET A 448 2.05 9.31 -16.65
CA MET A 448 3.01 10.42 -16.57
C MET A 448 2.36 11.75 -16.95
N LEU A 449 1.53 11.78 -18.00
CA LEU A 449 0.82 12.98 -18.42
C LEU A 449 -0.15 13.48 -17.34
N SER A 450 -0.74 12.57 -16.55
CA SER A 450 -1.64 12.93 -15.44
C SER A 450 -0.96 13.67 -14.28
N ILE A 451 0.37 13.60 -14.18
CA ILE A 451 1.15 14.30 -13.14
C ILE A 451 1.22 15.81 -13.44
N PHE A 452 1.26 16.22 -14.72
CA PHE A 452 1.39 17.64 -15.09
C PHE A 452 0.21 18.50 -14.62
N PRO A 453 -1.07 18.10 -14.80
CA PRO A 453 -2.20 18.83 -14.22
C PRO A 453 -2.11 18.98 -12.71
N LEU A 454 -1.69 17.93 -11.99
CA LEU A 454 -1.52 17.99 -10.55
C LEU A 454 -0.44 19.01 -10.14
N LEU A 455 0.72 18.98 -10.80
CA LEU A 455 1.78 19.95 -10.58
C LEU A 455 1.36 21.38 -10.93
N ALA A 456 0.59 21.57 -12.00
CA ALA A 456 0.06 22.87 -12.37
C ALA A 456 -0.92 23.41 -11.31
N ILE A 457 -1.79 22.55 -10.76
CA ILE A 457 -2.68 22.93 -9.65
C ILE A 457 -1.86 23.32 -8.42
N CYS A 458 -0.88 22.51 -8.04
CA CYS A 458 0.02 22.83 -6.92
C CYS A 458 0.74 24.16 -7.15
N PHE A 459 1.25 24.40 -8.36
CA PHE A 459 1.91 25.65 -8.72
C PHE A 459 0.96 26.85 -8.62
N VAL A 460 -0.27 26.75 -9.12
CA VAL A 460 -1.26 27.82 -9.03
C VAL A 460 -1.59 28.14 -7.58
N ILE A 461 -1.76 27.13 -6.72
CA ILE A 461 -2.01 27.31 -5.28
C ILE A 461 -0.81 27.99 -4.63
N SER A 462 0.41 27.50 -4.84
CA SER A 462 1.63 28.10 -4.28
C SER A 462 1.85 29.52 -4.76
N TYR A 463 1.63 29.79 -6.05
CA TYR A 463 1.73 31.13 -6.63
C TYR A 463 0.69 32.08 -6.01
N TYR A 464 -0.56 31.61 -5.83
CA TYR A 464 -1.60 32.41 -5.21
C TYR A 464 -1.28 32.75 -3.75
N ILE A 465 -0.79 31.77 -2.97
CA ILE A 465 -0.35 32.00 -1.58
C ILE A 465 0.81 33.01 -1.55
N MET A 466 1.82 32.82 -2.39
CA MET A 466 2.97 33.74 -2.47
C MET A 466 2.55 35.15 -2.89
N LYS A 467 1.61 35.25 -3.83
CA LYS A 467 1.04 36.54 -4.23
C LYS A 467 0.28 37.19 -3.07
N GLN A 468 -0.56 36.44 -2.35
CA GLN A 468 -1.25 36.99 -1.18
C GLN A 468 -0.28 37.45 -0.10
N GLN A 469 0.80 36.71 0.15
CA GLN A 469 1.85 37.13 1.09
C GLN A 469 2.49 38.46 0.66
N LYS A 470 2.82 38.59 -0.63
CA LYS A 470 3.39 39.83 -1.16
C LYS A 470 2.42 41.00 -1.13
N ASP A 471 1.17 40.78 -1.53
CA ASP A 471 0.14 41.83 -1.51
C ASP A 471 -0.10 42.31 -0.05
N LEU A 472 -0.02 41.41 0.94
CA LEU A 472 -0.07 41.77 2.36
C LEU A 472 1.18 42.53 2.85
N GLU A 473 2.36 42.20 2.35
CA GLU A 473 3.60 42.94 2.63
C GLU A 473 3.56 44.37 2.07
N GLU A 474 3.12 44.53 0.81
CA GLU A 474 2.96 45.84 0.17
C GLU A 474 1.92 46.70 0.91
N ASP A 475 0.75 46.13 1.24
CA ASP A 475 -0.30 46.82 2.00
C ASP A 475 0.16 47.23 3.42
N ASN A 476 1.08 46.48 4.03
CA ASN A 476 1.66 46.83 5.33
C ASN A 476 2.78 47.88 5.22
N SER A 477 3.51 47.94 4.11
CA SER A 477 4.63 48.88 3.92
C SER A 477 4.20 50.32 3.66
N ASP A 478 2.97 50.56 3.18
CA ASP A 478 2.43 51.90 2.87
C ASP A 478 1.78 52.62 4.07
N GLY A 479 2.05 52.19 5.31
CA GLY A 479 1.79 52.99 6.52
C GLY A 479 0.34 53.02 7.04
N GLY A 480 -0.47 52.00 6.75
CA GLY A 480 -1.84 51.90 7.28
C GLY A 480 -2.52 50.58 6.92
N GLY A 481 -1.91 49.46 7.33
CA GLY A 481 -2.28 48.13 6.83
C GLY A 481 -3.70 47.67 7.23
N PRO A 482 -4.45 47.02 6.31
CA PRO A 482 -5.79 46.49 6.58
C PRO A 482 -5.83 45.35 7.61
N ILE A 483 -4.68 44.76 7.98
CA ILE A 483 -4.57 43.81 9.09
C ILE A 483 -4.75 44.52 10.43
N GLN A 484 -4.21 45.73 10.62
CA GLN A 484 -4.51 46.55 11.80
C GLN A 484 -5.99 46.97 11.81
N THR A 485 -6.58 47.29 10.66
CA THR A 485 -8.02 47.59 10.57
C THR A 485 -8.90 46.36 10.84
N LEU A 486 -8.50 45.16 10.38
CA LEU A 486 -9.26 43.91 10.61
C LEU A 486 -9.07 43.36 12.03
N LEU A 487 -7.89 43.52 12.64
CA LEU A 487 -7.66 43.22 14.05
C LEU A 487 -8.39 44.23 14.94
N ALA A 488 -8.37 45.54 14.62
CA ALA A 488 -9.20 46.54 15.29
C ALA A 488 -10.71 46.23 15.15
N LEU A 489 -11.17 45.77 13.98
CA LEU A 489 -12.55 45.33 13.75
C LEU A 489 -12.92 44.03 14.48
N ASN A 490 -11.95 43.16 14.79
CA ASN A 490 -12.18 41.93 15.55
C ASN A 490 -12.09 42.15 17.06
N TYR A 491 -11.30 43.12 17.52
CA TYR A 491 -11.17 43.47 18.93
C TYR A 491 -12.41 44.20 19.47
N ASP A 492 -13.09 44.98 18.62
CA ASP A 492 -14.31 45.72 18.97
C ASP A 492 -15.61 44.89 18.92
N ILE A 493 -15.51 43.55 18.98
CA ILE A 493 -16.65 42.64 18.85
C ILE A 493 -17.50 42.51 20.12
N GLU A 494 -17.03 43.01 21.27
CA GLU A 494 -17.84 42.96 22.51
C GLU A 494 -18.90 44.08 22.60
N ASN A 495 -18.76 45.17 21.84
CA ASN A 495 -19.76 46.24 21.82
C ASN A 495 -20.45 46.38 20.44
N PRO A 496 -21.76 46.06 20.32
CA PRO A 496 -22.48 46.13 19.05
C PRO A 496 -22.57 47.54 18.46
N ALA A 497 -22.40 48.60 19.26
CA ALA A 497 -22.41 49.98 18.78
C ALA A 497 -21.13 50.33 17.99
N THR A 498 -19.95 49.96 18.49
CA THR A 498 -18.68 50.19 17.79
C THR A 498 -18.60 49.36 16.51
N ARG A 499 -19.18 48.15 16.50
CA ARG A 499 -19.32 47.32 15.29
C ARG A 499 -20.14 47.98 14.18
N ALA A 500 -21.10 48.84 14.52
CA ALA A 500 -21.89 49.58 13.55
C ALA A 500 -21.12 50.77 12.97
N ILE A 501 -20.34 51.47 13.81
CA ILE A 501 -19.50 52.60 13.43
C ILE A 501 -18.34 52.14 12.53
N ALA A 502 -17.60 51.11 12.95
CA ALA A 502 -16.49 50.58 12.17
C ALA A 502 -16.94 49.96 10.82
N ARG A 503 -18.17 49.42 10.76
CA ARG A 503 -18.79 49.03 9.48
C ARG A 503 -19.09 50.23 8.58
N GLN A 504 -19.54 51.36 9.14
CA GLN A 504 -19.77 52.57 8.36
C GLN A 504 -18.46 53.17 7.85
N GLU A 505 -17.42 53.23 8.68
CA GLU A 505 -16.09 53.71 8.26
C GLU A 505 -15.47 52.82 7.19
N LEU A 506 -15.60 51.49 7.30
CA LEU A 506 -15.15 50.56 6.26
C LEU A 506 -15.93 50.74 4.94
N ILE A 507 -17.23 51.02 5.02
CA ILE A 507 -18.06 51.34 3.85
C ILE A 507 -17.60 52.66 3.22
N GLU A 508 -17.30 53.67 4.03
CA GLU A 508 -16.87 54.99 3.58
C GLU A 508 -15.47 54.95 2.94
N TYR A 509 -14.53 54.22 3.56
CA TYR A 509 -13.20 53.96 3.00
C TYR A 509 -13.30 53.24 1.64
N LYS A 510 -14.15 52.20 1.54
CA LYS A 510 -14.39 51.52 0.26
C LYS A 510 -15.04 52.45 -0.76
N LYS A 511 -15.95 53.34 -0.35
CA LYS A 511 -16.56 54.36 -1.21
C LYS A 511 -15.49 55.32 -1.76
N ASN A 512 -14.61 55.83 -0.90
CA ASN A 512 -13.52 56.74 -1.28
C ASN A 512 -12.47 56.09 -2.18
N LYS A 513 -12.10 54.83 -1.93
CA LYS A 513 -11.17 54.06 -2.79
C LYS A 513 -11.76 53.75 -4.17
N LEU A 514 -13.08 53.58 -4.26
CA LEU A 514 -13.80 53.42 -5.54
C LEU A 514 -13.90 54.76 -6.30
N ILE A 515 -14.18 55.85 -5.60
CA ILE A 515 -14.24 57.21 -6.18
C ILE A 515 -12.88 57.58 -6.78
N ASN A 516 -11.78 57.31 -6.08
CA ASN A 516 -10.42 57.63 -6.55
C ASN A 516 -9.91 56.71 -7.69
N LYS A 517 -10.58 55.59 -7.98
CA LYS A 517 -10.24 54.70 -9.09
C LYS A 517 -11.07 54.93 -10.36
N THR A 518 -12.04 55.83 -10.33
CA THR A 518 -12.90 56.11 -11.49
C THR A 518 -12.43 57.39 -12.19
N PRO A 519 -12.10 57.37 -13.50
CA PRO A 519 -11.73 58.58 -14.22
C PRO A 519 -12.88 59.59 -14.15
N GLN A 520 -12.56 60.84 -13.80
CA GLN A 520 -13.52 61.94 -13.79
C GLN A 520 -14.04 62.15 -15.21
N ASP A 521 -15.26 61.67 -15.47
CA ASP A 521 -16.24 62.32 -16.36
C ASP A 521 -17.62 61.65 -16.18
N GLY A 522 -18.52 62.34 -15.47
CA GLY A 522 -19.96 62.31 -15.78
C GLY A 522 -20.87 61.18 -15.29
N GLN A 523 -20.50 60.31 -14.34
CA GLN A 523 -21.41 59.23 -13.86
C GLN A 523 -21.52 59.07 -12.33
N LEU A 524 -21.47 60.15 -11.56
CA LEU A 524 -21.58 60.07 -10.08
C LEU A 524 -22.99 59.66 -9.60
N ASN A 525 -24.05 60.10 -10.29
CA ASN A 525 -25.44 59.88 -9.85
C ASN A 525 -25.96 58.45 -10.09
N ASP A 526 -25.41 57.73 -11.07
CA ASP A 526 -25.82 56.35 -11.38
C ASP A 526 -25.24 55.33 -10.37
N ILE A 527 -24.14 55.67 -9.70
CA ILE A 527 -23.49 54.79 -8.72
C ILE A 527 -24.22 54.88 -7.37
N GLU A 528 -24.66 56.06 -6.93
CA GLU A 528 -25.42 56.20 -5.68
C GLU A 528 -26.78 55.47 -5.74
N ASN A 529 -27.44 55.48 -6.89
CA ASN A 529 -28.68 54.72 -7.09
C ASN A 529 -28.44 53.20 -7.09
N LYS A 530 -27.36 52.70 -7.73
CA LYS A 530 -27.03 51.26 -7.75
C LYS A 530 -26.57 50.72 -6.40
N VAL A 531 -25.91 51.52 -5.57
CA VAL A 531 -25.50 51.11 -4.21
C VAL A 531 -26.72 51.03 -3.28
N SER A 532 -27.68 51.95 -3.45
CA SER A 532 -28.94 51.95 -2.68
C SER A 532 -29.84 50.76 -3.02
N GLU A 533 -29.95 50.38 -4.30
CA GLU A 533 -30.71 49.21 -4.76
C GLU A 533 -30.12 47.85 -4.34
N LYS A 534 -28.80 47.76 -4.13
CA LYS A 534 -28.16 46.51 -3.70
C LYS A 534 -28.35 46.23 -2.21
N ASN A 535 -28.48 47.28 -1.39
CA ASN A 535 -28.66 47.16 0.05
C ASN A 535 -30.10 46.78 0.46
N SER A 536 -31.11 47.18 -0.32
CA SER A 536 -32.50 46.73 -0.12
C SER A 536 -32.70 45.25 -0.45
N ASN A 537 -32.08 44.75 -1.53
CA ASN A 537 -32.17 43.36 -1.96
C ASN A 537 -31.44 42.36 -1.04
N THR A 538 -30.32 42.78 -0.44
CA THR A 538 -29.55 41.93 0.49
C THR A 538 -30.31 41.67 1.80
N SER A 539 -31.13 42.63 2.23
CA SER A 539 -31.94 42.51 3.46
C SER A 539 -33.12 41.54 3.31
N GLN A 540 -33.70 41.41 2.11
CA GLN A 540 -34.76 40.42 1.85
C GLN A 540 -34.22 38.99 1.66
N SER A 541 -33.03 38.81 1.08
CA SER A 541 -32.44 37.48 0.87
C SER A 541 -32.02 36.76 2.17
N ASN A 542 -31.68 37.52 3.22
CA ASN A 542 -31.27 36.96 4.52
C ASN A 542 -32.44 36.48 5.39
N LEU A 543 -33.68 36.93 5.12
CA LEU A 543 -34.88 36.41 5.77
C LEU A 543 -35.32 35.06 5.18
N LEU A 544 -35.14 34.85 3.87
CA LEU A 544 -35.52 33.62 3.18
C LEU A 544 -34.56 32.43 3.42
N ASN A 545 -33.29 32.69 3.74
CA ASN A 545 -32.31 31.61 4.01
C ASN A 545 -32.37 31.05 5.45
N LYS A 546 -33.00 31.77 6.39
CA LYS A 546 -33.12 31.30 7.78
C LYS A 546 -34.17 30.20 7.97
N GLU A 547 -35.14 30.07 7.07
CA GLU A 547 -36.15 28.99 7.14
C GLU A 547 -35.70 27.65 6.52
N LYS A 548 -34.66 27.63 5.66
CA LYS A 548 -34.25 26.39 4.97
C LYS A 548 -33.21 25.54 5.70
N ILE A 549 -32.61 26.03 6.79
CA ILE A 549 -31.48 25.34 7.45
C ILE A 549 -31.94 24.36 8.56
N ASN A 550 -33.21 24.38 8.98
CA ASN A 550 -33.70 23.51 10.07
C ASN A 550 -34.25 22.13 9.64
N LYS A 551 -33.92 21.61 8.45
CA LYS A 551 -34.31 20.25 8.02
C LYS A 551 -33.21 19.54 7.25
N VAL A 552 -32.19 19.02 7.93
CA VAL A 552 -31.39 17.88 7.43
C VAL A 552 -31.03 16.94 8.59
N VAL A 553 -31.27 15.66 8.32
CA VAL A 553 -31.20 14.43 9.13
C VAL A 553 -29.77 14.10 9.61
N PRO A 554 -29.56 13.46 10.78
CA PRO A 554 -28.25 13.02 11.24
C PRO A 554 -27.82 11.72 10.54
N PHE A 555 -26.52 11.64 10.20
CA PHE A 555 -25.78 10.40 9.93
C PHE A 555 -24.99 10.02 11.19
#